data_AF-A0A959BIA3-F1
#
_entry.id   AF-A0A959BIA3-F1
#
_cell.length_a   1.000
_cell.length_b   1.000
_cell.length_c   1.000
_cell.angle_alpha   90.00
_cell.angle_beta   90.00
_cell.angle_gamma   90.00
#
_symmetry.space_group_name_H-M   'P 1'
#
loop_
_entity.id
_entity.type
_entity.pdbx_description
1 polymer ?
#
loop_
_entity_poly.entity_id
_entity_poly.type
_entity_poly.pdbx_seq_one_letter_code
_entity_poly.pdbx_strand_id
1 'polypeptide(L)'
;MSDFYPALSHRLREITALFLKLGVFAFGGPAAHIAMMEEEVVQKRKWMDQQHFLDLVGATSLIPGPNSTEMTMHCGHERGGAYGLFIAGASFILPAVLITGGLAYLVTIQLFAVRYSPFAKRCLKTRI
;
A
#
# COMPACT_ATOMS: atom_id res chain seq x y z
N MET A 1 20.27 16.77 -26.22
CA MET A 1 19.02 15.99 -26.12
C MET A 1 19.02 15.22 -24.80
N SER A 2 19.12 15.94 -23.69
CA SER A 2 19.40 15.40 -22.34
C SER A 2 18.65 16.17 -21.24
N ASP A 3 18.00 17.29 -21.56
CA ASP A 3 17.39 18.21 -20.60
C ASP A 3 15.91 17.92 -20.32
N PHE A 4 15.33 16.87 -20.93
CA PHE A 4 13.92 16.49 -20.76
C PHE A 4 13.70 15.23 -19.92
N TYR A 5 14.77 14.68 -19.32
CA TYR A 5 14.63 13.68 -18.27
C TYR A 5 14.56 14.42 -16.93
N PRO A 6 13.37 14.56 -16.29
CA PRO A 6 13.31 15.06 -14.92
C PRO A 6 14.27 14.22 -14.08
N ALA A 7 15.09 14.90 -13.27
CA ALA A 7 16.07 14.27 -12.41
C ALA A 7 15.44 13.07 -11.68
N LEU A 8 16.21 11.99 -11.49
CA LEU A 8 15.73 10.77 -10.81
C LEU A 8 14.98 11.10 -9.51
N SER A 9 15.44 12.11 -8.76
CA SER A 9 14.79 12.62 -7.56
C SER A 9 13.33 13.09 -7.77
N HIS A 10 13.02 13.76 -8.88
CA HIS A 10 11.67 14.19 -9.21
C HIS A 10 10.75 13.00 -9.52
N ARG A 11 11.26 12.03 -10.28
CA ARG A 11 10.53 10.80 -10.61
C ARG A 11 10.23 10.00 -9.34
N LEU A 12 11.21 9.86 -8.44
CA LEU A 12 11.03 9.17 -7.17
C LEU A 12 10.03 9.89 -6.26
N ARG A 13 10.04 11.23 -6.20
CA ARG A 13 9.03 11.99 -5.45
C ARG A 13 7.61 11.79 -5.98
N GLU A 14 7.44 11.73 -7.31
CA GLU A 14 6.13 11.41 -7.91
C GLU A 14 5.66 10.01 -7.55
N ILE A 15 6.55 9.02 -7.63
CA ILE A 15 6.31 7.62 -7.21
C ILE A 15 5.89 7.59 -5.74
N THR A 16 6.70 8.15 -4.84
CA THR A 16 6.40 8.19 -3.41
C THR A 16 5.04 8.84 -3.14
N ALA A 17 4.77 10.01 -3.71
CA ALA A 17 3.51 10.72 -3.47
C ALA A 17 2.30 9.93 -3.97
N LEU A 18 2.40 9.28 -5.13
CA LEU A 18 1.33 8.47 -5.70
C LEU A 18 1.07 7.22 -4.84
N PHE A 19 2.09 6.42 -4.55
CA PHE A 19 1.92 5.16 -3.84
C PHE A 19 1.63 5.34 -2.35
N LEU A 20 2.11 6.41 -1.73
CA LEU A 20 1.70 6.78 -0.38
C LEU A 20 0.22 7.15 -0.34
N LYS A 21 -0.26 7.91 -1.34
CA LYS A 21 -1.69 8.22 -1.47
C LYS A 21 -2.50 6.94 -1.68
N LEU A 22 -2.11 6.08 -2.63
CA LEU A 22 -2.76 4.80 -2.87
C LEU A 22 -2.77 3.91 -1.62
N GLY A 23 -1.68 3.85 -0.86
CA GLY A 23 -1.59 3.06 0.37
C GLY A 23 -2.49 3.58 1.50
N VAL A 24 -2.71 4.90 1.60
CA VAL A 24 -3.67 5.50 2.55
C VAL A 24 -5.12 5.28 2.10
N PHE A 25 -5.40 5.35 0.80
CA PHE A 25 -6.74 5.19 0.22
C PHE A 25 -7.01 3.76 -0.28
N ALA A 26 -6.19 2.78 0.10
CA ALA A 26 -6.23 1.39 -0.32
C ALA A 26 -7.40 0.60 0.34
N PHE A 27 -8.62 1.12 0.26
CA PHE A 27 -9.84 0.45 0.69
C PHE A 27 -10.53 -0.25 -0.49
N GLY A 28 -11.18 -1.39 -0.26
CA GLY A 28 -11.93 -2.11 -1.29
C GLY A 28 -11.26 -3.35 -1.91
N GLY A 29 -10.11 -3.78 -1.38
CA GLY A 29 -9.44 -5.02 -1.79
C GLY A 29 -8.60 -4.92 -3.07
N PRO A 30 -8.03 -6.04 -3.55
CA PRO A 30 -7.04 -6.02 -4.64
C PRO A 30 -7.56 -5.45 -5.97
N ALA A 31 -8.82 -5.73 -6.32
CA ALA A 31 -9.43 -5.22 -7.55
C ALA A 31 -9.55 -3.68 -7.54
N ALA A 32 -9.92 -3.11 -6.38
CA ALA A 32 -9.96 -1.65 -6.22
C ALA A 32 -8.57 -1.03 -6.36
N HIS A 33 -7.54 -1.68 -5.80
CA HIS A 33 -6.16 -1.20 -5.93
C HIS A 33 -5.69 -1.19 -7.38
N ILE A 34 -5.95 -2.25 -8.14
CA ILE A 34 -5.59 -2.35 -9.56
C ILE A 34 -6.31 -1.27 -10.38
N ALA A 35 -7.61 -1.06 -10.16
CA ALA A 35 -8.37 -0.03 -10.86
C ALA A 35 -7.83 1.40 -10.58
N MET A 36 -7.50 1.69 -9.32
CA MET A 36 -6.90 2.99 -8.96
C MET A 36 -5.50 3.17 -9.55
N MET A 37 -4.71 2.09 -9.63
CA MET A 37 -3.41 2.12 -10.30
C MET A 37 -3.57 2.37 -11.80
N GLU A 38 -4.53 1.72 -12.48
CA GLU A 38 -4.79 1.96 -13.90
C GLU A 38 -5.14 3.43 -14.15
N GLU A 39 -6.06 4.01 -13.37
CA GLU A 39 -6.47 5.42 -13.52
C GLU A 39 -5.29 6.38 -13.35
N GLU A 40 -4.47 6.19 -12.32
CA GLU A 40 -3.36 7.10 -12.02
C GLU A 40 -2.15 6.89 -12.95
N VAL A 41 -1.75 5.64 -13.18
CA VAL A 41 -0.52 5.27 -13.90
C VAL A 41 -0.72 5.33 -15.41
N VAL A 42 -1.86 4.85 -15.91
CA VAL A 42 -2.16 4.80 -17.35
C VAL A 42 -2.87 6.08 -17.80
N GLN A 43 -4.01 6.44 -17.18
CA GLN A 43 -4.83 7.53 -17.72
C GLN A 43 -4.28 8.91 -17.38
N LYS A 44 -4.00 9.19 -16.10
CA LYS A 44 -3.57 10.52 -15.64
C LYS A 44 -2.11 10.81 -15.98
N ARG A 45 -1.21 9.88 -15.65
CA ARG A 45 0.23 10.11 -15.72
C ARG A 45 0.89 9.53 -16.97
N LYS A 46 0.23 8.61 -17.67
CA LYS A 46 0.71 7.96 -18.90
C LYS A 46 2.12 7.40 -18.75
N TRP A 47 2.40 6.76 -17.62
CA TRP A 47 3.70 6.11 -17.36
C TRP A 47 3.88 4.84 -18.18
N MET A 48 2.78 4.18 -18.53
CA MET A 48 2.73 3.01 -19.40
C MET A 48 1.43 3.00 -20.20
N ASP A 49 1.41 2.24 -21.29
CA ASP A 49 0.22 2.03 -22.09
C ASP A 49 -0.75 1.06 -21.41
N GLN A 50 -2.04 1.13 -21.77
CA GLN A 50 -3.06 0.25 -21.22
C GLN A 50 -2.76 -1.22 -21.50
N GLN A 51 -2.23 -1.55 -22.69
CA GLN A 51 -1.89 -2.93 -23.04
C GLN A 51 -0.79 -3.48 -22.12
N HIS A 52 0.27 -2.69 -21.89
CA HIS A 52 1.38 -3.07 -20.99
C HIS A 52 0.90 -3.28 -19.55
N PHE A 53 -0.02 -2.42 -19.08
CA PHE A 53 -0.62 -2.56 -17.75
C PHE A 53 -1.43 -3.86 -17.64
N LEU A 54 -2.23 -4.19 -18.64
CA LEU A 54 -3.01 -5.44 -18.65
C LEU A 54 -2.11 -6.68 -18.70
N ASP A 55 -1.01 -6.63 -19.46
CA ASP A 55 -0.02 -7.71 -19.51
C ASP A 55 0.62 -7.94 -18.12
N LEU A 56 0.92 -6.85 -17.39
CA LEU A 56 1.41 -6.91 -16.00
C LEU A 56 0.36 -7.49 -15.03
N VAL A 57 -0.91 -7.10 -15.17
CA VAL A 57 -2.00 -7.68 -14.36
C VAL A 57 -2.15 -9.17 -14.64
N GLY A 58 -2.03 -9.58 -15.91
CA GLY A 58 -2.01 -10.98 -16.30
C GLY A 58 -0.84 -11.74 -15.70
N ALA A 59 0.38 -11.18 -15.78
CA ALA A 59 1.59 -11.78 -15.23
C ALA A 59 1.52 -11.95 -13.71
N THR A 60 1.09 -10.93 -12.98
CA THR A 60 0.92 -10.99 -11.51
C THR A 60 -0.21 -11.93 -11.10
N SER A 61 -1.22 -12.14 -11.95
CA SER A 61 -2.28 -13.14 -11.68
C SER A 61 -1.84 -14.58 -11.91
N LEU A 62 -0.77 -14.80 -12.68
CA LEU A 62 -0.20 -16.13 -12.93
C LEU A 62 0.78 -16.57 -11.82
N ILE A 63 1.44 -15.62 -11.16
CA ILE A 63 2.35 -15.87 -10.05
C ILE A 63 1.54 -15.78 -8.75
N PRO A 64 1.45 -16.86 -7.94
CA PRO A 64 0.74 -16.79 -6.68
C PRO A 64 1.48 -15.85 -5.71
N GLY A 65 1.00 -14.61 -5.60
CA GLY A 65 1.61 -13.54 -4.82
C GLY A 65 0.60 -12.46 -4.41
N PRO A 66 1.03 -11.45 -3.66
CA PRO A 66 0.20 -10.29 -3.35
C PRO A 66 0.11 -9.37 -4.60
N ASN A 67 -0.82 -9.67 -5.51
CA ASN A 67 -0.94 -8.99 -6.81
C ASN A 67 -0.91 -7.45 -6.72
N SER A 68 -1.53 -6.86 -5.70
CA SER A 68 -1.53 -5.40 -5.49
C SER A 68 -0.13 -4.84 -5.20
N THR A 69 0.67 -5.55 -4.41
CA THR A 69 2.04 -5.13 -4.07
C THR A 69 2.99 -5.35 -5.25
N GLU A 70 2.84 -6.45 -5.98
CA GLU A 70 3.63 -6.71 -7.19
C GLU A 70 3.35 -5.67 -8.29
N MET A 71 2.08 -5.35 -8.53
CA MET A 71 1.69 -4.28 -9.47
C MET A 71 2.28 -2.93 -9.07
N THR A 72 2.25 -2.60 -7.78
CA THR A 72 2.86 -1.36 -7.24
C THR A 72 4.36 -1.31 -7.52
N MET A 73 5.07 -2.41 -7.26
CA MET A 73 6.51 -2.53 -7.48
C MET A 73 6.87 -2.41 -8.97
N HIS A 74 6.13 -3.08 -9.86
CA HIS A 74 6.33 -2.98 -11.30
C HIS A 74 6.04 -1.57 -11.82
N CYS A 75 4.95 -0.94 -11.40
CA CYS A 75 4.63 0.44 -11.77
C CYS A 75 5.70 1.43 -11.28
N GLY A 76 6.26 1.22 -10.09
CA GLY A 76 7.41 1.98 -9.59
C GLY A 76 8.68 1.74 -10.40
N HIS A 77 8.93 0.50 -10.82
CA HIS A 77 10.08 0.11 -11.63
C HIS A 77 10.06 0.78 -13.02
N GLU A 78 8.92 0.77 -13.70
CA GLU A 78 8.75 1.41 -15.02
C GLU A 78 9.09 2.91 -15.00
N ARG A 79 8.77 3.60 -13.90
CA ARG A 79 9.00 5.04 -13.78
C ARG A 79 10.40 5.42 -13.28
N GLY A 80 10.96 4.64 -12.36
CA GLY A 80 12.17 4.98 -11.58
C GLY A 80 13.25 3.90 -11.51
N GLY A 81 13.13 2.83 -12.29
CA GLY A 81 14.03 1.66 -12.28
C GLY A 81 14.02 0.94 -10.93
N ALA A 82 15.12 0.24 -10.62
CA ALA A 82 15.26 -0.54 -9.38
C ALA A 82 14.96 0.27 -8.11
N TYR A 83 15.36 1.55 -8.05
CA TYR A 83 15.05 2.42 -6.91
C TYR A 83 13.56 2.74 -6.79
N GLY A 84 12.87 2.93 -7.92
CA GLY A 84 11.44 3.14 -7.96
C GLY A 84 10.65 1.95 -7.42
N LEU A 85 11.12 0.72 -7.66
CA LEU A 85 10.51 -0.51 -7.15
C LEU A 85 10.49 -0.55 -5.61
N PHE A 86 11.65 -0.34 -4.97
CA PHE A 86 11.74 -0.34 -3.51
C PHE A 86 10.94 0.80 -2.87
N ILE A 87 11.01 2.00 -3.46
CA ILE A 87 10.31 3.17 -2.93
C ILE A 87 8.79 3.02 -3.07
N ALA A 88 8.30 2.52 -4.21
CA ALA A 88 6.88 2.29 -4.43
C ALA A 88 6.33 1.28 -3.41
N GLY A 89 7.00 0.13 -3.26
CA GLY A 89 6.61 -0.90 -2.30
C GLY A 89 6.62 -0.39 -0.85
N ALA A 90 7.71 0.28 -0.43
CA ALA A 90 7.81 0.83 0.92
C ALA A 90 6.72 1.89 1.19
N SER A 91 6.47 2.79 0.24
CA SER A 91 5.48 3.87 0.38
C SER A 91 4.05 3.35 0.43
N PHE A 92 3.77 2.21 -0.21
CA PHE A 92 2.46 1.57 -0.17
C PHE A 92 2.22 0.80 1.13
N ILE A 93 3.24 0.10 1.64
CA ILE A 93 3.15 -0.74 2.85
C ILE A 93 3.19 0.09 4.14
N LEU A 94 4.03 1.13 4.19
CA LEU A 94 4.20 1.99 5.37
C LEU A 94 2.89 2.50 6.00
N PRO A 95 1.96 3.12 5.26
CA PRO A 95 0.72 3.62 5.85
C PRO A 95 -0.12 2.50 6.46
N ALA A 96 -0.19 1.33 5.81
CA ALA A 96 -0.91 0.17 6.34
C ALA A 96 -0.28 -0.32 7.66
N VAL A 97 1.05 -0.43 7.72
CA VAL A 97 1.79 -0.84 8.93
C VAL A 97 1.57 0.15 10.08
N LEU A 98 1.60 1.45 9.79
CA LEU A 98 1.39 2.48 10.81
C LEU A 98 -0.05 2.48 11.35
N ILE A 99 -1.05 2.36 10.48
CA ILE A 99 -2.46 2.34 10.88
C ILE A 99 -2.76 1.07 11.67
N THR A 100 -2.41 -0.11 11.14
CA THR A 100 -2.67 -1.39 11.81
C THR A 100 -1.85 -1.52 13.10
N GLY A 101 -0.59 -1.09 13.10
CA GLY A 101 0.27 -1.08 14.29
C GLY A 101 -0.26 -0.14 15.38
N GLY A 102 -0.71 1.06 14.99
CA GLY A 102 -1.35 2.01 15.91
C GLY A 102 -2.63 1.45 16.54
N LEU A 103 -3.51 0.85 15.72
CA LEU A 103 -4.71 0.20 16.22
C LEU A 103 -4.40 -0.99 17.14
N ALA A 104 -3.44 -1.84 16.77
CA ALA A 104 -3.02 -2.97 17.60
C ALA A 104 -2.49 -2.51 18.97
N TYR A 105 -1.71 -1.43 19.00
CA TYR A 105 -1.22 -0.82 20.24
C TYR A 105 -2.37 -0.30 21.12
N LEU A 106 -3.32 0.43 20.53
CA LEU A 106 -4.51 0.93 21.24
C LEU A 106 -5.35 -0.21 21.81
N VAL A 107 -5.65 -1.23 20.99
CA VAL A 107 -6.41 -2.41 21.42
C VAL A 107 -5.67 -3.14 22.55
N THR A 108 -4.35 -3.28 22.47
CA THR A 108 -3.54 -3.90 23.52
C THR A 108 -3.61 -3.13 24.84
N ILE A 109 -3.51 -1.80 24.80
CA ILE A 109 -3.68 -0.94 25.98
C ILE A 109 -5.08 -1.10 26.59
N GLN A 110 -6.13 -1.08 25.76
CA GLN A 110 -7.50 -1.26 26.23
C GLN A 110 -7.74 -2.63 26.83
N LEU A 111 -7.22 -3.69 26.22
CA LEU A 111 -7.28 -5.04 26.78
C LEU A 111 -6.54 -5.12 28.10
N PHE A 112 -5.37 -4.49 28.24
CA PHE A 112 -4.63 -4.46 29.51
C PHE A 112 -5.41 -3.70 30.60
N ALA A 113 -6.00 -2.55 30.27
CA ALA A 113 -6.84 -1.78 31.18
C ALA A 113 -8.12 -2.52 31.61
N VAL A 114 -8.78 -3.23 30.68
CA VAL A 114 -9.97 -4.05 30.96
C VAL A 114 -9.60 -5.31 31.77
N ARG A 115 -8.47 -5.95 31.46
CA ARG A 115 -7.94 -7.13 32.16
C ARG A 115 -7.53 -6.80 33.61
N TYR A 116 -7.09 -5.57 33.88
CA TYR A 116 -6.72 -5.10 35.22
C TYR A 116 -7.85 -4.38 35.97
N SER A 117 -8.99 -4.12 35.32
CA SER A 117 -10.14 -3.51 35.99
C SER A 117 -10.72 -4.46 37.06
N PRO A 118 -10.80 -4.03 38.34
CA PRO A 118 -11.36 -4.84 39.41
C PRO A 118 -12.85 -5.17 39.21
N PHE A 119 -13.54 -4.45 38.31
CA PHE A 119 -14.95 -4.65 37.99
C PHE A 119 -15.21 -5.94 37.18
N ALA A 120 -14.34 -6.27 36.22
CA ALA A 120 -14.47 -7.48 35.39
C ALA A 120 -14.24 -8.77 36.20
N LYS A 121 -13.32 -8.73 37.18
CA LYS A 121 -13.10 -9.84 38.13
C LYS A 121 -14.28 -10.03 39.10
N ARG A 122 -15.05 -8.97 39.38
CA ARG A 122 -16.21 -9.01 40.27
C ARG A 122 -17.41 -9.69 39.59
N CYS A 123 -17.67 -9.44 38.31
CA CYS A 123 -18.74 -10.10 37.55
C CYS A 123 -18.52 -11.61 37.35
N LEU A 124 -17.26 -12.08 37.26
CA LEU A 124 -16.96 -13.52 37.19
C LEU A 124 -17.13 -14.24 38.54
N LYS A 125 -17.06 -13.52 39.66
CA LYS A 125 -17.12 -14.09 41.01
C LYS A 125 -18.54 -14.20 41.57
N THR A 126 -19.52 -13.50 40.98
CA THR A 126 -20.94 -13.54 41.41
C THR A 126 -21.78 -14.56 40.65
N ARG A 127 -21.16 -15.42 39.83
CA ARG A 127 -21.84 -16.44 39.01
C ARG A 127 -21.46 -17.88 39.36
N ILE A 128 -20.83 -18.10 40.51
CA ILE A 128 -20.58 -19.41 41.15
C ILE A 128 -21.18 -19.36 42.54
#